data_AF-A0A6I2UHN9-F1
#
_entry.id   AF-A0A6I2UHN9-F1
#
_cell.length_a   1.000
_cell.length_b   1.000
_cell.length_c   1.000
_cell.angle_alpha   90.00
_cell.angle_beta   90.00
_cell.angle_gamma   90.00
#
_symmetry.space_group_name_H-M   'P 1'
#
loop_
_entity.id
_entity.type
_entity.pdbx_description
1 polymer ?
#
loop_
_entity_poly.entity_id
_entity_poly.type
_entity_poly.pdbx_seq_one_letter_code
_entity_poly.pdbx_strand_id
1 'polypeptide(L)'
;MNRNTGNKYTKIVEWHLFREKEIRQAVMEARLDSASSGNSSGKVISNPTENAALRNIAPLAKVVLSDGSEVFRPEEWLIAIKRIYGSLDGEQRVLAESRYRNKRQYFKDCQRGYISKSKYYTMLDRIKSHAVAVAVQAGLIRVY
;
A
#
# COMPACT_ATOMS: atom_id res chain seq x y z
N MET A 1 -0.25 24.46 19.87
CA MET A 1 -0.55 23.41 18.87
C MET A 1 0.75 22.89 18.26
N ASN A 2 1.31 21.82 18.82
CA ASN A 2 2.59 21.26 18.41
C ASN A 2 2.36 20.31 17.20
N ARG A 3 2.75 20.71 15.98
CA ARG A 3 2.49 19.97 14.73
C ARG A 3 3.71 19.16 14.22
N ASN A 4 4.71 18.87 15.05
CA ASN A 4 6.03 18.46 14.53
C ASN A 4 6.56 17.08 14.94
N THR A 5 5.67 16.13 15.25
CA THR A 5 6.02 14.71 15.31
C THR A 5 5.09 13.97 14.38
N GLY A 6 5.45 13.91 13.09
CA GLY A 6 4.77 13.04 12.15
C GLY A 6 4.88 11.60 12.67
N ASN A 7 3.78 11.11 13.23
CA ASN A 7 3.65 9.79 13.82
C ASN A 7 4.31 8.76 12.87
N LYS A 8 5.29 8.02 13.37
CA LYS A 8 6.06 7.01 12.61
C LYS A 8 5.14 6.13 11.78
N TYR A 9 4.01 5.73 12.37
CA TYR A 9 3.01 4.88 11.73
C TYR A 9 2.34 5.58 10.54
N THR A 10 2.03 6.87 10.68
CA THR A 10 1.48 7.68 9.58
C THR A 10 2.44 7.74 8.40
N LYS A 11 3.74 7.95 8.63
CA LYS A 11 4.74 7.96 7.54
C LYS A 11 4.80 6.63 6.80
N ILE A 12 4.73 5.52 7.52
CA ILE A 12 4.73 4.17 6.93
C ILE A 12 3.50 4.01 6.02
N VAL A 13 2.31 4.34 6.53
CA VAL A 13 1.08 4.18 5.75
C VAL A 13 1.04 5.12 4.55
N GLU A 14 1.45 6.38 4.72
CA GLU A 14 1.53 7.33 3.61
C GLU A 14 2.47 6.84 2.51
N TRP A 15 3.64 6.30 2.86
CA TRP A 15 4.58 5.74 1.90
C TRP A 15 3.92 4.65 1.04
N HIS A 16 3.16 3.73 1.66
CA HIS A 16 2.45 2.66 0.94
C HIS A 16 1.30 3.21 0.08
N LEU A 17 0.56 4.21 0.57
CA LEU A 17 -0.49 4.86 -0.23
C LEU A 17 0.08 5.58 -1.46
N PHE A 18 1.22 6.25 -1.34
CA PHE A 18 1.88 6.93 -2.46
C PHE A 18 2.44 5.96 -3.51
N ARG A 19 2.83 4.75 -3.08
CA ARG A 19 3.45 3.73 -3.94
C ARG A 19 2.53 2.58 -4.28
N GLU A 20 1.23 2.70 -4.04
CA GLU A 20 0.23 1.65 -4.32
C GLU A 20 0.40 1.04 -5.73
N LYS A 21 0.62 1.89 -6.74
CA LYS A 21 0.81 1.46 -8.13
C LYS A 21 2.09 0.66 -8.33
N GLU A 22 3.20 1.15 -7.78
CA GLU A 22 4.52 0.50 -7.85
C GLU A 22 4.48 -0.86 -7.15
N ILE A 23 3.86 -0.94 -5.97
CA ILE A 23 3.69 -2.19 -5.21
C ILE A 23 2.83 -3.17 -6.02
N ARG A 24 1.72 -2.72 -6.61
CA ARG A 24 0.86 -3.57 -7.42
C ARG A 24 1.59 -4.12 -8.64
N GLN A 25 2.41 -3.31 -9.30
CA GLN A 25 3.21 -3.74 -10.44
C GLN A 25 4.27 -4.76 -10.01
N ALA A 26 5.03 -4.49 -8.95
CA ALA A 26 6.04 -5.41 -8.44
C ALA A 26 5.44 -6.77 -8.00
N VAL A 27 4.23 -6.77 -7.42
CA VAL A 27 3.50 -8.01 -7.11
C VAL A 27 3.13 -8.77 -8.37
N MET A 28 2.64 -8.08 -9.40
CA MET A 28 2.27 -8.70 -10.68
C MET A 28 3.49 -9.34 -11.36
N GLU A 29 4.60 -8.61 -11.43
CA GLU A 29 5.86 -9.08 -12.01
C GLU A 29 6.41 -10.29 -11.25
N ALA A 30 6.46 -10.23 -9.91
CA ALA A 30 6.92 -11.34 -9.08
C ALA A 30 6.06 -12.60 -9.23
N ARG A 31 4.74 -12.45 -9.42
CA ARG A 31 3.84 -13.58 -9.70
C ARG A 31 4.05 -14.16 -11.10
N LEU A 32 4.32 -13.32 -12.10
CA LEU A 32 4.62 -13.76 -13.46
C LEU A 32 5.95 -14.53 -13.52
N ASP A 33 7.00 -14.02 -12.86
CA ASP A 33 8.32 -14.65 -12.81
C ASP A 33 8.30 -15.98 -12.04
N SER A 34 7.48 -16.06 -10.99
CA SER A 34 7.27 -17.31 -10.26
C SER A 34 6.60 -18.39 -11.12
N ALA A 35 5.82 -17.99 -12.12
CA ALA A 35 5.18 -18.91 -13.07
C ALA A 35 6.13 -19.34 -14.21
N SER A 36 7.14 -18.52 -14.56
CA SER A 36 8.10 -18.80 -15.63
C SER A 36 9.39 -19.50 -15.17
N SER A 37 9.73 -19.43 -13.87
CA SER A 37 10.90 -20.09 -13.28
C SER A 37 10.68 -21.60 -13.07
N GLY A 38 10.63 -22.34 -14.17
CA GLY A 38 10.75 -23.78 -14.22
C GLY A 38 12.04 -24.17 -14.92
N ASN A 39 13.23 -24.00 -14.30
CA ASN A 39 14.45 -24.66 -14.79
C ASN A 39 15.50 -24.96 -13.70
N SER A 40 15.73 -26.27 -13.56
CA SER A 40 16.97 -26.99 -13.22
C SER A 40 17.94 -26.44 -12.16
N SER A 41 17.91 -27.04 -10.97
CA SER A 41 19.08 -27.67 -10.29
C SER A 41 18.69 -28.20 -8.90
N GLY A 42 18.90 -29.50 -8.66
CA GLY A 42 18.88 -30.06 -7.30
C GLY A 42 17.64 -30.87 -6.92
N LYS A 43 17.65 -32.14 -7.33
CA LYS A 43 17.02 -33.32 -6.70
C LYS A 43 16.24 -33.07 -5.39
N VAL A 44 14.94 -32.82 -5.49
CA VAL A 44 13.92 -33.21 -4.51
C VAL A 44 12.73 -33.72 -5.32
N ILE A 45 12.34 -34.97 -5.10
CA ILE A 45 11.14 -35.56 -5.72
C ILE A 45 9.94 -34.96 -4.99
N SER A 46 9.55 -33.76 -5.41
CA SER A 46 8.27 -33.14 -5.12
C SER A 46 7.74 -32.69 -6.46
N ASN A 47 6.53 -33.11 -6.79
CA ASN A 47 5.95 -32.93 -8.11
C ASN A 47 6.06 -31.43 -8.49
N PRO A 48 6.81 -31.07 -9.56
CA PRO A 48 7.08 -29.66 -9.88
C PRO A 48 5.78 -28.85 -10.06
N THR A 49 4.71 -29.53 -10.46
CA THR A 49 3.35 -29.01 -10.54
C THR A 49 2.74 -28.68 -9.17
N GLU A 50 2.93 -29.52 -8.15
CA GLU A 50 2.47 -29.25 -6.78
C GLU A 50 3.22 -28.08 -6.16
N ASN A 51 4.55 -28.00 -6.35
CA ASN A 51 5.34 -26.88 -5.84
C ASN A 51 5.02 -25.56 -6.57
N ALA A 52 4.79 -25.58 -7.88
CA ALA A 52 4.34 -24.41 -8.63
C ALA A 52 2.92 -23.98 -8.20
N ALA A 53 2.01 -24.93 -7.97
CA ALA A 53 0.67 -24.66 -7.47
C ALA A 53 0.71 -24.07 -6.05
N LEU A 54 1.48 -24.66 -5.13
CA LEU A 54 1.64 -24.17 -3.76
C LEU A 54 2.27 -22.77 -3.71
N ARG A 55 3.26 -22.48 -4.57
CA ARG A 55 3.87 -21.14 -4.69
C ARG A 55 2.89 -20.09 -5.21
N ASN A 56 2.01 -20.47 -6.15
CA ASN A 56 0.95 -19.58 -6.64
C ASN A 56 -0.13 -19.31 -5.58
N ILE A 57 -0.38 -20.27 -4.67
CA ILE A 57 -1.36 -20.12 -3.59
C ILE A 57 -0.78 -19.33 -2.41
N ALA A 58 0.50 -19.52 -2.09
CA ALA A 58 1.12 -18.86 -0.94
C ALA A 58 1.28 -17.34 -1.17
N PRO A 59 1.00 -16.49 -0.17
CA PRO A 59 1.18 -15.04 -0.30
C PRO A 59 2.67 -14.69 -0.44
N LEU A 60 2.97 -13.65 -1.23
CA LEU A 60 4.35 -13.17 -1.37
C LEU A 60 4.86 -12.63 -0.04
N ALA A 61 6.01 -13.12 0.44
CA ALA A 61 6.61 -12.64 1.67
C ALA A 61 7.15 -11.21 1.52
N LYS A 62 7.78 -10.91 0.38
CA LYS A 62 8.31 -9.58 0.04
C LYS A 62 8.39 -9.36 -1.48
N VAL A 63 8.44 -8.08 -1.88
CA VAL A 63 8.81 -7.63 -3.23
C VAL A 63 9.82 -6.50 -3.14
N VAL A 64 10.62 -6.31 -4.18
CA VAL A 64 11.58 -5.21 -4.32
C VAL A 64 11.06 -4.27 -5.39
N LEU A 65 10.96 -2.97 -5.07
CA LEU A 65 10.58 -1.93 -6.02
C LEU A 65 11.77 -1.54 -6.91
N SER A 66 11.50 -0.84 -8.00
CA SER A 66 12.53 -0.41 -8.97
C SER A 66 13.64 0.46 -8.37
N ASP A 67 13.38 1.14 -7.26
CA ASP A 67 14.35 1.96 -6.53
C ASP A 67 15.12 1.19 -5.44
N GLY A 68 14.96 -0.14 -5.39
CA GLY A 68 15.59 -1.02 -4.40
C GLY A 68 14.85 -1.09 -3.06
N SER A 69 13.74 -0.37 -2.88
CA SER A 69 12.96 -0.44 -1.64
C SER A 69 12.29 -1.80 -1.49
N GLU A 70 12.40 -2.43 -0.31
CA GLU A 70 11.71 -3.68 -0.02
C GLU A 70 10.33 -3.44 0.61
N VAL A 71 9.33 -4.20 0.16
CA VAL A 71 7.97 -4.20 0.71
C VAL A 71 7.60 -5.59 1.20
N PHE A 72 7.41 -5.73 2.51
CA PHE A 72 7.00 -6.98 3.15
C PHE A 72 5.48 -7.12 3.14
N ARG A 73 4.98 -8.36 2.99
CA ARG A 73 3.54 -8.69 2.89
C ARG A 73 2.80 -7.76 1.91
N PRO A 74 3.30 -7.59 0.67
CA PRO A 74 2.81 -6.57 -0.25
C PRO A 74 1.34 -6.79 -0.65
N GLU A 75 0.90 -8.04 -0.77
CA GLU A 75 -0.50 -8.36 -1.08
C GLU A 75 -1.46 -7.93 0.03
N GLU A 76 -1.05 -8.09 1.28
CA GLU A 76 -1.83 -7.64 2.43
C GLU A 76 -1.88 -6.11 2.51
N TRP A 77 -0.78 -5.43 2.17
CA TRP A 77 -0.80 -3.97 2.00
C TRP A 77 -1.79 -3.54 0.92
N LEU A 78 -1.85 -4.21 -0.22
CA LEU A 78 -2.82 -3.90 -1.28
C LEU A 78 -4.27 -4.12 -0.82
N ILE A 79 -4.53 -5.18 -0.04
CA ILE A 79 -5.84 -5.41 0.58
C ILE A 79 -6.17 -4.31 1.59
N ALA A 80 -5.23 -3.92 2.45
CA ALA A 80 -5.40 -2.84 3.40
C ALA A 80 -5.69 -1.51 2.70
N ILE A 81 -4.95 -1.16 1.64
CA ILE A 81 -5.17 0.04 0.84
C ILE A 81 -6.56 0.02 0.20
N LYS A 82 -7.01 -1.13 -0.35
CA LYS A 82 -8.36 -1.27 -0.88
C LYS A 82 -9.42 -1.02 0.19
N ARG A 83 -9.24 -1.54 1.40
CA ARG A 83 -10.15 -1.31 2.54
C ARG A 83 -10.17 0.15 2.96
N ILE A 84 -9.01 0.82 3.03
CA ILE A 84 -8.90 2.24 3.34
C ILE A 84 -9.77 3.03 2.36
N TYR A 85 -9.50 2.94 1.05
CA TYR A 85 -10.27 3.67 0.04
C TYR A 85 -11.75 3.29 -0.01
N GLY A 86 -12.10 2.03 0.27
CA GLY A 86 -13.48 1.56 0.31
C GLY A 86 -14.29 2.09 1.50
N SER A 87 -13.62 2.55 2.56
CA SER A 87 -14.26 3.06 3.78
C SER A 87 -14.31 4.58 3.89
N LEU A 88 -13.62 5.30 3.00
CA LEU A 88 -13.67 6.77 2.96
C LEU A 88 -15.00 7.25 2.36
N ASP A 89 -15.53 8.34 2.91
CA ASP A 89 -16.65 9.05 2.30
C ASP A 89 -16.25 9.65 0.93
N GLY A 90 -17.24 10.11 0.15
CA GLY A 90 -17.01 10.60 -1.21
C GLY A 90 -15.98 11.74 -1.29
N GLU A 91 -16.05 12.72 -0.37
CA GLU A 91 -15.12 13.86 -0.35
C GLU A 91 -13.70 13.43 0.05
N GLN A 92 -13.57 12.61 1.10
CA GLN A 92 -12.31 12.08 1.59
C GLN A 92 -11.65 11.17 0.56
N ARG A 93 -12.43 10.36 -0.15
CA ARG A 93 -11.92 9.49 -1.21
C ARG A 93 -11.35 10.30 -2.36
N VAL A 94 -12.07 11.31 -2.85
CA VAL A 94 -11.58 12.21 -3.91
C VAL A 94 -10.29 12.91 -3.46
N LEU A 95 -10.24 13.37 -2.21
CA LEU A 95 -9.05 13.98 -1.62
C LEU A 95 -7.86 13.01 -1.57
N ALA A 96 -8.09 11.80 -1.06
CA ALA A 96 -7.07 10.76 -0.94
C ALA A 96 -6.55 10.28 -2.31
N GLU A 97 -7.43 10.12 -3.29
CA GLU A 97 -7.05 9.77 -4.67
C GLU A 97 -6.24 10.91 -5.32
N SER A 98 -6.68 12.16 -5.13
CA SER A 98 -5.95 13.33 -5.62
C SER A 98 -4.55 13.42 -5.02
N ARG A 99 -4.43 13.23 -3.71
CA ARG A 99 -3.17 13.33 -2.98
C ARG A 99 -2.22 12.19 -3.29
N TYR A 100 -2.67 10.94 -3.12
CA TYR A 100 -1.77 9.78 -3.11
C TYR A 100 -1.60 9.15 -4.50
N ARG A 101 -2.68 9.01 -5.28
CA ARG A 101 -2.60 8.39 -6.62
C ARG A 101 -2.19 9.36 -7.71
N ASN A 102 -2.69 10.61 -7.64
CA ASN A 102 -2.40 11.64 -8.63
C ASN A 102 -1.24 12.56 -8.22
N LYS A 103 -0.68 12.36 -7.02
CA LYS A 103 0.45 13.13 -6.47
C LYS A 103 0.23 14.66 -6.56
N ARG A 104 -1.03 15.12 -6.44
CA ARG A 104 -1.38 16.54 -6.60
C ARG A 104 -1.00 17.36 -5.37
N GLN A 105 -0.67 18.62 -5.64
CA GLN A 105 -0.34 19.59 -4.61
C GLN A 105 -1.61 20.16 -3.96
N TYR A 106 -1.54 20.43 -2.66
CA TYR A 106 -2.67 20.86 -1.83
C TYR A 106 -3.41 22.09 -2.39
N PHE A 107 -2.68 23.04 -2.98
CA PHE A 107 -3.25 24.29 -3.49
C PHE A 107 -4.25 24.02 -4.63
N LYS A 108 -3.92 23.06 -5.51
CA LYS A 108 -4.79 22.66 -6.62
C LYS A 108 -6.06 21.96 -6.12
N ASP A 109 -5.95 21.17 -5.06
CA ASP A 109 -7.11 20.51 -4.43
C ASP A 109 -8.03 21.53 -3.75
N CYS A 110 -7.44 22.52 -3.05
CA CYS A 110 -8.21 23.57 -2.37
C CYS A 110 -8.95 24.46 -3.38
N GLN A 111 -8.30 24.87 -4.47
CA GLN A 111 -8.93 25.68 -5.52
C GLN A 111 -10.07 24.95 -6.21
N ARG A 112 -9.88 23.66 -6.54
CA ARG A 112 -10.89 22.88 -7.29
C ARG A 112 -12.06 22.43 -6.44
N GLY A 113 -11.82 22.09 -5.17
CA GLY A 113 -12.85 21.63 -4.26
C GLY A 113 -13.57 22.75 -3.50
N TYR A 114 -13.14 24.01 -3.67
CA TYR A 114 -13.57 25.14 -2.83
C TYR A 114 -13.41 24.84 -1.33
N ILE A 115 -12.34 24.12 -0.97
CA ILE A 115 -12.08 23.67 0.40
C ILE A 115 -11.08 24.63 1.05
N SER A 116 -11.38 25.08 2.27
CA SER A 116 -10.43 25.87 3.04
C SER A 116 -9.19 25.05 3.42
N LYS A 117 -8.04 25.71 3.55
CA LYS A 117 -6.80 25.08 4.00
C LYS A 117 -6.98 24.27 5.30
N SER A 118 -7.78 24.79 6.24
CA SER A 118 -8.03 24.10 7.52
C SER A 118 -8.86 22.83 7.34
N LYS A 119 -9.94 22.87 6.54
CA LYS A 119 -10.75 21.68 6.21
C LYS A 119 -9.91 20.63 5.49
N TYR A 120 -9.06 21.03 4.55
CA TYR A 120 -8.13 20.14 3.83
C TYR A 120 -7.24 19.34 4.77
N TYR A 121 -6.50 20.00 5.67
CA TYR A 121 -5.59 19.32 6.58
C TYR A 121 -6.33 18.49 7.63
N THR A 122 -7.52 18.91 8.06
CA THR A 122 -8.36 18.13 8.98
C THR A 122 -8.83 16.83 8.35
N MET A 123 -9.27 16.87 7.09
CA MET A 123 -9.66 15.67 6.35
C MET A 123 -8.47 14.74 6.12
N LEU A 124 -7.31 15.28 5.73
CA LEU A 124 -6.10 14.47 5.57
C LEU A 124 -5.69 13.79 6.88
N ASP A 125 -5.77 14.49 8.00
CA ASP A 125 -5.41 13.92 9.31
C ASP A 125 -6.35 12.77 9.70
N ARG A 126 -7.66 12.90 9.42
CA ARG A 126 -8.64 11.83 9.58
C ARG A 126 -8.34 10.63 8.70
N ILE A 127 -8.05 10.85 7.41
CA ILE A 127 -7.67 9.79 6.46
C ILE A 127 -6.42 9.06 6.95
N LYS A 128 -5.39 9.79 7.39
CA LYS A 128 -4.15 9.23 7.92
C LYS A 128 -4.38 8.39 9.16
N SER A 129 -5.15 8.92 10.12
CA SER A 129 -5.47 8.24 11.37
C SER A 129 -6.25 6.95 11.11
N HIS A 130 -7.24 7.01 10.21
CA HIS A 130 -7.99 5.84 9.78
C HIS A 130 -7.11 4.80 9.08
N ALA A 131 -6.24 5.24 8.19
CA ALA A 131 -5.35 4.35 7.45
C ALA A 131 -4.35 3.63 8.38
N VAL A 132 -3.87 4.31 9.44
CA VAL A 132 -3.09 3.67 10.51
C VAL A 132 -3.92 2.64 11.26
N ALA A 133 -5.16 2.95 11.63
CA ALA A 133 -6.04 1.99 12.33
C ALA A 133 -6.26 0.72 11.49
N VAL A 134 -6.52 0.85 10.19
CA VAL A 134 -6.68 -0.30 9.27
C VAL A 134 -5.39 -1.11 9.18
N ALA A 135 -4.22 -0.46 9.08
CA ALA A 135 -2.93 -1.15 9.01
C ALA A 135 -2.60 -1.89 10.32
N VAL A 136 -2.97 -1.34 11.48
CA VAL A 136 -2.83 -1.99 12.79
C VAL A 136 -3.76 -3.21 12.88
N GLN A 137 -5.03 -3.07 12.49
CA GLN A 137 -5.99 -4.18 12.49
C GLN A 137 -5.57 -5.32 11.55
N ALA A 138 -4.91 -5.01 10.43
CA ALA A 138 -4.34 -6.01 9.53
C ALA A 138 -3.04 -6.65 10.06
N GLY A 139 -2.52 -6.20 11.21
CA GLY A 139 -1.25 -6.66 11.76
C GLY A 139 -0.03 -6.27 10.92
N LEU A 140 -0.17 -5.28 10.02
CA LEU A 140 0.92 -4.72 9.21
C LEU A 140 1.77 -3.74 10.01
N ILE A 141 1.16 -3.10 11.01
CA ILE A 141 1.81 -2.22 11.97
C ILE A 141 1.56 -2.76 13.37
N ARG A 142 2.63 -2.87 14.17
CA ARG A 142 2.53 -3.18 15.60
C ARG A 142 2.78 -1.91 16.41
N VAL A 143 1.85 -1.65 17.34
CA VAL A 143 1.96 -0.58 18.34
C VAL A 143 2.26 -1.28 19.67
N TYR A 144 3.33 -0.85 20.33
CA TYR A 144 3.75 -1.32 21.64
C TYR A 144 3.66 -0.15 22.62
#